data_AF-A0A9D8MYA4-F1
#
_entry.id   AF-A0A9D8MYA4-F1
#
_cell.length_a   1.000
_cell.length_b   1.000
_cell.length_c   1.000
_cell.angle_alpha   90.00
_cell.angle_beta   90.00
_cell.angle_gamma   90.00
#
_symmetry.space_group_name_H-M   'P 1'
#
loop_
_entity.id
_entity.type
_entity.pdbx_description
1 polymer ?
#
loop_
_entity_poly.entity_id
_entity_poly.type
_entity_poly.pdbx_seq_one_letter_code
_entity_poly.pdbx_strand_id
1 'polypeptide(L)'
;MNNDLRKNRTVYGDERYTLGFEDGLPYIIIGGDRFRLTCHPYEPCLYITDGNGVMTAVHNSFDPDSVLRIFAAGKTVTSITGREYDAKDFCRMVEYASGMVDVQIDYAEKVFGDRPKKKNPQPEKKESYDAKEYSPGYDHIIEIDPAYDVIAQYPDCIVDYCLVNADPGCRSRNEHWMALVWAARKLFVDVDGEVVWHFDAAKADARRISADELFAPVTEDKMNYRKAFLQPPYPNGYTEADFDRVNAALFPNGTDWLEVFEWTTGWSEYFDEGHEWWGTLCLTVLDKTLDRIVVIMASATD
;
A
#
# COMPACT_ATOMS: atom_id res chain seq x y z
N MET A 1 -28.36 25.97 -13.39
CA MET A 1 -27.50 25.28 -12.38
C MET A 1 -26.83 26.36 -11.54
N ASN A 2 -26.90 26.25 -10.20
CA ASN A 2 -26.39 27.26 -9.26
C ASN A 2 -24.85 27.35 -9.32
N ASN A 3 -24.32 28.51 -9.72
CA ASN A 3 -22.88 28.81 -9.83
C ASN A 3 -22.15 28.90 -8.47
N ASP A 4 -22.88 28.83 -7.35
CA ASP A 4 -22.35 29.10 -6.01
C ASP A 4 -21.58 27.90 -5.41
N LEU A 5 -21.73 26.69 -5.98
CA LEU A 5 -21.12 25.46 -5.46
C LEU A 5 -19.67 25.21 -5.94
N ARG A 6 -19.15 26.04 -6.85
CA ARG A 6 -17.77 25.97 -7.37
C ARG A 6 -16.79 26.93 -6.70
N LYS A 7 -17.21 27.62 -5.63
CA LYS A 7 -16.29 28.45 -4.83
C LYS A 7 -15.30 27.57 -4.07
N ASN A 8 -14.11 28.11 -3.84
CA ASN A 8 -13.04 27.44 -3.09
C ASN A 8 -13.59 27.01 -1.73
N ARG A 9 -13.61 25.69 -1.49
CA ARG A 9 -14.16 25.10 -0.26
C ARG A 9 -13.54 23.75 0.02
N THR A 10 -13.31 23.49 1.29
CA THR A 10 -12.99 22.16 1.79
C THR A 10 -14.30 21.40 2.03
N VAL A 11 -14.40 20.21 1.45
CA VAL A 11 -15.53 19.28 1.57
C VAL A 11 -15.28 18.28 2.70
N TYR A 12 -14.03 17.85 2.85
CA TYR A 12 -13.59 16.97 3.92
C TYR A 12 -12.15 17.30 4.31
N GLY A 13 -11.83 17.20 5.59
CA GLY A 13 -10.49 17.42 6.11
C GLY A 13 -10.27 16.63 7.39
N ASP A 14 -9.16 15.91 7.46
CA ASP A 14 -8.62 15.36 8.70
C ASP A 14 -7.09 15.56 8.73
N GLU A 15 -6.39 14.89 9.64
CA GLU A 15 -4.93 15.01 9.78
C GLU A 15 -4.17 14.53 8.53
N ARG A 16 -4.77 13.65 7.71
CA ARG A 16 -4.12 13.03 6.54
C ARG A 16 -4.64 13.56 5.21
N TYR A 17 -5.93 13.90 5.13
CA TYR A 17 -6.61 14.25 3.89
C TYR A 17 -7.18 15.65 3.91
N THR A 18 -7.14 16.33 2.77
CA THR A 18 -7.99 17.50 2.50
C THR A 18 -8.62 17.34 1.13
N LEU A 19 -9.94 17.19 1.07
CA LEU A 19 -10.72 17.05 -0.17
C LEU A 19 -11.53 18.32 -0.39
N GLY A 20 -11.50 18.89 -1.59
CA GLY A 20 -12.22 20.14 -1.83
C GLY A 20 -12.29 20.59 -3.27
N PHE A 21 -12.80 21.81 -3.44
CA PHE A 21 -12.76 22.55 -4.69
C PHE A 21 -11.77 23.71 -4.59
N GLU A 22 -10.99 23.92 -5.63
CA GLU A 22 -10.15 25.10 -5.84
C GLU A 22 -10.32 25.55 -7.28
N ASP A 23 -10.67 26.82 -7.46
CA ASP A 23 -10.99 27.45 -8.75
C ASP A 23 -12.02 26.64 -9.57
N GLY A 24 -12.98 26.04 -8.84
CA GLY A 24 -14.03 25.20 -9.40
C GLY A 24 -13.59 23.80 -9.82
N LEU A 25 -12.36 23.39 -9.53
CA LEU A 25 -11.81 22.07 -9.83
C LEU A 25 -11.70 21.22 -8.57
N PRO A 26 -12.16 19.95 -8.61
CA PRO A 26 -11.94 18.99 -7.53
C PRO A 26 -10.45 18.72 -7.30
N TYR A 27 -10.04 18.71 -6.03
CA TYR A 27 -8.71 18.33 -5.61
C TYR A 27 -8.75 17.46 -4.35
N ILE A 28 -7.68 16.73 -4.13
CA ILE A 28 -7.37 16.09 -2.85
C ILE A 28 -5.91 16.39 -2.47
N ILE A 29 -5.65 16.55 -1.18
CA ILE A 29 -4.31 16.54 -0.59
C ILE A 29 -4.21 15.29 0.26
N ILE A 30 -3.14 14.52 0.09
CA ILE A 30 -2.88 13.26 0.79
C ILE A 30 -1.47 13.32 1.35
N GLY A 31 -1.32 13.35 2.68
CA GLY A 31 0.01 13.39 3.31
C GLY A 31 0.87 14.60 2.91
N GLY A 32 0.25 15.69 2.43
CA GLY A 32 0.93 16.88 1.91
C GLY A 32 1.03 16.96 0.39
N ASP A 33 0.88 15.84 -0.32
CA ASP A 33 0.90 15.81 -1.79
C ASP A 33 -0.46 16.17 -2.38
N ARG A 34 -0.45 17.05 -3.38
CA ARG A 34 -1.66 17.57 -4.01
C ARG A 34 -1.95 16.84 -5.31
N PHE A 35 -3.20 16.40 -5.45
CA PHE A 35 -3.70 15.75 -6.66
C PHE A 35 -4.94 16.47 -7.19
N ARG A 36 -5.00 16.58 -8.51
CA ARG A 36 -6.18 17.05 -9.22
C ARG A 36 -7.06 15.87 -9.57
N LEU A 37 -8.37 16.02 -9.34
CA LEU A 37 -9.35 14.99 -9.68
C LEU A 37 -10.19 15.45 -10.87
N THR A 38 -10.23 14.63 -11.91
CA THR A 38 -11.02 14.91 -13.12
C THR A 38 -11.78 13.68 -13.58
N CYS A 39 -12.71 13.88 -14.50
CA CYS A 39 -13.49 12.82 -15.13
C CYS A 39 -13.73 13.24 -16.58
N HIS A 40 -13.78 12.25 -17.48
CA HIS A 40 -14.14 12.51 -18.86
C HIS A 40 -15.67 12.56 -18.99
N PRO A 41 -16.25 13.54 -19.70
CA PRO A 41 -17.71 13.73 -19.74
C PRO A 41 -18.49 12.56 -20.37
N TYR A 42 -17.81 11.64 -21.07
CA TYR A 42 -18.42 10.52 -21.76
C TYR A 42 -18.04 9.15 -21.17
N GLU A 43 -17.14 9.11 -20.19
CA GLU A 43 -16.66 7.86 -19.59
C GLU A 43 -16.57 8.02 -18.06
N PRO A 44 -17.20 7.12 -17.28
CA PRO A 44 -17.26 7.24 -15.82
C PRO A 44 -15.94 6.80 -15.18
N CYS A 45 -14.82 7.41 -15.59
CA CYS A 45 -13.51 7.17 -15.00
C CYS A 45 -13.08 8.38 -14.17
N LEU A 46 -12.52 8.11 -13.00
CA LEU A 46 -11.89 9.12 -12.17
C LEU A 46 -10.42 9.17 -12.55
N TYR A 47 -9.95 10.33 -12.98
CA TYR A 47 -8.55 10.58 -13.29
C TYR A 47 -7.90 11.35 -12.13
N ILE A 48 -6.81 10.81 -11.62
CA ILE A 48 -6.04 11.38 -10.51
C ILE A 48 -4.72 11.85 -11.10
N THR A 49 -4.46 13.15 -11.05
CA THR A 49 -3.23 13.73 -11.61
C THR A 49 -2.39 14.36 -10.51
N ASP A 50 -1.14 13.93 -10.38
CA ASP A 50 -0.19 14.51 -9.42
C ASP A 50 0.39 15.86 -9.90
N GLY A 51 1.26 16.47 -9.09
CA GLY A 51 1.93 17.73 -9.44
C GLY A 51 2.91 17.63 -10.61
N ASN A 52 3.32 16.42 -11.01
CA ASN A 52 4.23 16.16 -12.13
C ASN A 52 3.48 15.83 -13.43
N GLY A 53 2.15 15.69 -13.37
CA GLY A 53 1.32 15.32 -14.51
C GLY A 53 1.19 13.81 -14.73
N VAL A 54 1.67 12.98 -13.80
CA VAL A 54 1.41 11.54 -13.81
C VAL A 54 -0.08 11.34 -13.52
N MET A 55 -0.72 10.50 -14.33
CA MET A 55 -2.16 10.29 -14.30
C MET A 55 -2.49 8.83 -14.05
N THR A 56 -3.28 8.57 -13.01
CA THR A 56 -3.97 7.30 -12.79
C THR A 56 -5.39 7.40 -13.34
N ALA A 57 -5.86 6.37 -14.04
CA ALA A 57 -7.28 6.17 -14.29
C ALA A 57 -7.89 5.18 -13.27
N VAL A 58 -9.02 5.53 -12.67
CA VAL A 58 -9.89 4.62 -11.93
C VAL A 58 -11.13 4.37 -12.77
N HIS A 59 -11.21 3.20 -13.38
CA HIS A 59 -12.32 2.81 -14.24
C HIS A 59 -13.58 2.47 -13.46
N ASN A 60 -14.73 2.70 -14.12
CA ASN A 60 -16.06 2.45 -13.57
C ASN A 60 -16.31 3.15 -12.23
N SER A 61 -15.65 4.28 -12.03
CA SER A 61 -15.59 5.03 -10.79
C SER A 61 -16.54 6.22 -10.84
N PHE A 62 -16.17 7.28 -10.12
CA PHE A 62 -17.03 8.41 -9.87
C PHE A 62 -16.66 9.64 -10.69
N ASP A 63 -17.66 10.46 -11.00
CA ASP A 63 -17.44 11.87 -11.34
C ASP A 63 -17.10 12.65 -10.05
N PRO A 64 -15.87 13.20 -9.91
CA PRO A 64 -15.44 13.86 -8.69
C PRO A 64 -16.26 15.11 -8.37
N ASP A 65 -16.74 15.86 -9.36
CA ASP A 65 -17.59 17.04 -9.11
C ASP A 65 -18.91 16.64 -8.43
N SER A 66 -19.57 15.60 -8.93
CA SER A 66 -20.78 15.04 -8.32
C SER A 66 -20.53 14.50 -6.92
N VAL A 67 -19.47 13.72 -6.73
CA VAL A 67 -19.10 13.14 -5.43
C VAL A 67 -18.87 14.21 -4.38
N LEU A 68 -18.04 15.21 -4.67
CA LEU A 68 -17.72 16.26 -3.71
C LEU A 68 -18.95 17.11 -3.34
N ARG A 69 -19.92 17.26 -4.25
CA ARG A 69 -21.19 17.93 -3.93
C ARG A 69 -22.06 17.10 -2.99
N ILE A 70 -22.11 15.79 -3.19
CA ILE A 70 -22.86 14.87 -2.33
C ILE A 70 -22.24 14.85 -0.93
N PHE A 71 -20.91 14.76 -0.83
CA PHE A 71 -20.19 14.83 0.44
C PHE A 71 -20.35 16.18 1.14
N ALA A 72 -20.32 17.30 0.41
CA ALA A 72 -20.58 18.61 0.99
C ALA A 72 -22.01 18.76 1.55
N ALA A 73 -22.94 17.91 1.11
CA ALA A 73 -24.29 17.83 1.66
C ALA A 73 -24.41 16.83 2.82
N GLY A 74 -23.30 16.26 3.31
CA GLY A 74 -23.26 15.27 4.39
C GLY A 74 -23.84 13.91 4.00
N LYS A 75 -23.87 13.58 2.71
CA LYS A 75 -24.42 12.33 2.18
C LYS A 75 -23.30 11.40 1.72
N THR A 76 -23.63 10.12 1.54
CA THR A 76 -22.75 9.10 0.98
C THR A 76 -23.02 8.89 -0.51
N VAL A 77 -22.06 8.30 -1.22
CA VAL A 77 -22.20 7.85 -2.61
C VAL A 77 -22.10 6.34 -2.69
N THR A 78 -22.71 5.73 -3.69
CA THR A 78 -22.63 4.28 -3.90
C THR A 78 -21.90 4.02 -5.22
N SER A 79 -20.86 3.19 -5.19
CA SER A 79 -20.16 2.76 -6.40
C SER A 79 -21.00 1.77 -7.21
N ILE A 80 -20.54 1.44 -8.41
CA ILE A 80 -21.19 0.47 -9.29
C ILE A 80 -21.28 -0.95 -8.69
N THR A 81 -20.41 -1.29 -7.74
CA THR A 81 -20.40 -2.57 -7.03
C THR A 81 -21.44 -2.62 -5.90
N GLY A 82 -22.03 -1.47 -5.56
CA GLY A 82 -22.93 -1.32 -4.42
C GLY A 82 -22.24 -0.93 -3.10
N ARG A 83 -20.93 -0.65 -3.09
CA ARG A 83 -20.25 -0.15 -1.89
C ARG A 83 -20.64 1.29 -1.60
N GLU A 84 -20.99 1.58 -0.35
CA GLU A 84 -21.25 2.94 0.10
C GLU A 84 -19.95 3.61 0.57
N TYR A 85 -19.75 4.85 0.14
CA TYR A 85 -18.60 5.69 0.48
C TYR A 85 -19.07 6.94 1.22
N ASP A 86 -18.45 7.17 2.37
CA ASP A 86 -18.33 8.52 2.91
C ASP A 86 -17.11 9.25 2.31
N ALA A 87 -16.93 10.52 2.69
CA ALA A 87 -15.83 11.32 2.16
C ALA A 87 -14.44 10.77 2.51
N LYS A 88 -14.30 10.12 3.68
CA LYS A 88 -13.04 9.53 4.12
C LYS A 88 -12.73 8.26 3.34
N ASP A 89 -13.73 7.41 3.13
CA ASP A 89 -13.59 6.20 2.32
C ASP A 89 -13.19 6.55 0.88
N PHE A 90 -13.76 7.62 0.32
CA PHE A 90 -13.37 8.09 -1.01
C PHE A 90 -11.93 8.59 -1.04
N CYS A 91 -11.49 9.34 -0.02
CA CYS A 91 -10.09 9.77 0.08
C CYS A 91 -9.12 8.58 0.12
N ARG A 92 -9.45 7.53 0.88
CA ARG A 92 -8.67 6.29 0.93
C ARG A 92 -8.62 5.59 -0.44
N MET A 93 -9.75 5.50 -1.14
CA MET A 93 -9.80 4.95 -2.50
C MET A 93 -8.92 5.72 -3.48
N VAL A 94 -8.95 7.05 -3.41
CA VAL A 94 -8.10 7.90 -4.24
C VAL A 94 -6.62 7.76 -3.87
N GLU A 95 -6.28 7.66 -2.59
CA GLU A 95 -4.89 7.40 -2.15
C GLU A 95 -4.36 6.09 -2.74
N TYR A 96 -5.10 5.00 -2.58
CA TYR A 96 -4.77 3.71 -3.17
C TYR A 96 -4.56 3.81 -4.68
N ALA A 97 -5.55 4.39 -5.37
CA ALA A 97 -5.52 4.49 -6.81
C ALA A 97 -4.38 5.39 -7.31
N SER A 98 -4.02 6.45 -6.59
CA SER A 98 -2.94 7.37 -6.99
C SER A 98 -1.56 6.71 -7.08
N GLY A 99 -1.40 5.48 -6.59
CA GLY A 99 -0.21 4.65 -6.76
C GLY A 99 -0.16 3.83 -8.04
N MET A 100 -1.23 3.82 -8.83
CA MET A 100 -1.39 2.93 -9.98
C MET A 100 -1.34 3.70 -11.29
N VAL A 101 -1.02 3.01 -12.39
CA VAL A 101 -1.23 3.58 -13.74
C VAL A 101 -2.72 3.49 -14.09
N ASP A 102 -3.33 2.36 -13.77
CA ASP A 102 -4.71 2.05 -14.10
C ASP A 102 -5.31 1.07 -13.08
N VAL A 103 -6.57 1.28 -12.69
CA VAL A 103 -7.26 0.44 -11.70
C VAL A 103 -8.78 0.42 -11.89
N GLN A 104 -9.41 -0.74 -11.69
CA GLN A 104 -10.87 -0.85 -11.63
C GLN A 104 -11.37 -0.56 -10.20
N ILE A 105 -12.50 0.13 -10.06
CA ILE A 105 -13.04 0.46 -8.73
C ILE A 105 -13.33 -0.78 -7.87
N ASP A 106 -13.80 -1.87 -8.46
CA ASP A 106 -14.10 -3.11 -7.74
C ASP A 106 -12.83 -3.75 -7.16
N TYR A 107 -11.70 -3.59 -7.85
CA TYR A 107 -10.41 -4.01 -7.36
C TYR A 107 -9.94 -3.15 -6.19
N ALA A 108 -10.04 -1.81 -6.31
CA ALA A 108 -9.72 -0.90 -5.23
C ALA A 108 -10.54 -1.23 -3.96
N GLU A 109 -11.82 -1.53 -4.13
CA GLU A 109 -12.73 -1.87 -3.02
C GLU A 109 -12.39 -3.15 -2.28
N LYS A 110 -11.92 -4.19 -2.98
CA LYS A 110 -11.47 -5.43 -2.33
C LYS A 110 -10.31 -5.17 -1.37
N VAL A 111 -9.49 -4.15 -1.63
CA VAL A 111 -8.34 -3.81 -0.78
C VAL A 111 -8.78 -3.15 0.52
N PHE A 112 -9.88 -2.40 0.52
CA PHE A 112 -10.37 -1.67 1.71
C PHE A 112 -11.20 -2.51 2.69
N GLY A 113 -11.40 -3.81 2.42
CA GLY A 113 -12.28 -4.69 3.21
C GLY A 113 -13.76 -4.28 3.17
N ASP A 114 -14.66 -5.18 3.56
CA ASP A 114 -16.10 -4.90 3.60
C ASP A 114 -16.48 -4.03 4.82
N ARG A 115 -17.19 -2.90 4.61
CA ARG A 115 -18.08 -2.37 5.65
C ARG A 115 -19.35 -3.23 5.65
N PRO A 116 -19.93 -3.59 6.82
CA PRO A 116 -21.14 -4.41 6.86
C PRO A 116 -22.26 -3.72 6.08
N LYS A 117 -22.76 -4.40 5.05
CA LYS A 117 -23.90 -3.94 4.24
C LYS A 117 -25.08 -3.63 5.16
N LYS A 118 -25.57 -2.40 5.18
CA LYS A 118 -26.92 -2.12 5.68
C LYS A 118 -27.89 -2.85 4.77
N LYS A 119 -28.49 -3.93 5.28
CA LYS A 119 -29.53 -4.68 4.57
C LYS A 119 -30.68 -3.73 4.21
N ASN A 120 -30.81 -3.42 2.93
CA ASN A 120 -32.08 -3.04 2.34
C ASN A 120 -32.42 -4.03 1.21
N PRO A 121 -33.72 -4.36 1.02
CA PRO A 121 -34.11 -5.50 0.20
C PRO A 121 -33.86 -5.22 -1.27
N GLN A 122 -33.26 -6.20 -1.96
CA GLN A 122 -33.11 -6.21 -3.42
C GLN A 122 -34.47 -6.10 -4.15
N PRO A 123 -34.43 -5.67 -5.41
CA PRO A 123 -35.12 -6.39 -6.47
C PRO A 123 -34.13 -7.05 -7.43
N GLU A 124 -34.50 -8.26 -7.85
CA GLU A 124 -33.72 -9.22 -8.63
C GLU A 124 -33.44 -8.83 -10.11
N LYS A 125 -32.31 -9.41 -10.57
CA LYS A 125 -31.97 -9.96 -11.91
C LYS A 125 -31.76 -9.04 -13.12
N LYS A 126 -30.51 -9.06 -13.60
CA LYS A 126 -29.97 -9.37 -14.96
C LYS A 126 -28.55 -8.78 -15.03
N GLU A 127 -27.50 -9.37 -15.58
CA GLU A 127 -27.21 -10.51 -16.46
C GLU A 127 -25.88 -11.12 -15.96
N SER A 128 -25.65 -12.42 -16.18
CA SER A 128 -24.34 -13.02 -15.90
C SER A 128 -23.34 -12.49 -16.93
N TYR A 129 -22.60 -11.45 -16.55
CA TYR A 129 -21.29 -11.25 -17.12
C TYR A 129 -20.42 -12.38 -16.57
N ASP A 130 -19.90 -13.22 -17.47
CA ASP A 130 -18.67 -13.98 -17.21
C ASP A 130 -17.56 -12.96 -16.99
N ALA A 131 -17.54 -12.36 -15.80
CA ALA A 131 -16.33 -11.83 -15.23
C ALA A 131 -15.45 -13.05 -15.05
N LYS A 132 -14.57 -13.32 -16.03
CA LYS A 132 -13.32 -13.99 -15.70
C LYS A 132 -12.80 -13.26 -14.47
N GLU A 133 -12.79 -13.94 -13.33
CA GLU A 133 -12.23 -13.42 -12.10
C GLU A 133 -10.86 -12.85 -12.45
N TYR A 134 -10.77 -11.52 -12.49
CA TYR A 134 -9.50 -10.87 -12.41
C TYR A 134 -9.06 -11.00 -10.95
N SER A 135 -8.49 -12.17 -10.63
CA SER A 135 -7.44 -12.25 -9.63
C SER A 135 -6.28 -11.50 -10.25
N PRO A 136 -5.85 -10.36 -9.69
CA PRO A 136 -4.50 -9.89 -10.00
C PRO A 136 -3.62 -11.06 -9.58
N GLY A 137 -2.94 -11.67 -10.55
CA GLY A 137 -2.01 -12.72 -10.22
C GLY A 137 -1.01 -12.21 -9.19
N TYR A 138 -0.32 -13.12 -8.53
CA TYR A 138 0.94 -12.83 -7.87
C TYR A 138 2.03 -12.37 -8.88
N ASP A 139 1.66 -11.80 -10.03
CA ASP A 139 2.50 -11.47 -11.18
C ASP A 139 3.56 -10.41 -10.84
N HIS A 140 3.36 -9.69 -9.73
CA HIS A 140 4.34 -8.76 -9.19
C HIS A 140 5.31 -9.41 -8.19
N ILE A 141 4.95 -10.54 -7.58
CA ILE A 141 5.87 -11.26 -6.68
C ILE A 141 6.93 -11.95 -7.52
N ILE A 142 8.19 -11.75 -7.14
CA ILE A 142 9.31 -12.47 -7.72
C ILE A 142 9.46 -13.75 -6.90
N GLU A 143 9.02 -14.86 -7.49
CA GLU A 143 9.10 -16.20 -6.88
C GLU A 143 10.47 -16.86 -7.09
N ILE A 144 11.22 -16.43 -8.12
CA ILE A 144 12.52 -17.00 -8.47
C ILE A 144 13.54 -15.88 -8.52
N ASP A 145 14.42 -15.84 -7.52
CA ASP A 145 15.51 -14.89 -7.42
C ASP A 145 16.73 -15.53 -6.74
N PRO A 146 17.97 -15.30 -7.21
CA PRO A 146 19.17 -15.83 -6.57
C PRO A 146 19.33 -15.43 -5.10
N ALA A 147 18.71 -14.33 -4.66
CA ALA A 147 18.73 -13.94 -3.26
C ALA A 147 18.05 -14.98 -2.35
N TYR A 148 16.99 -15.65 -2.82
CA TYR A 148 16.30 -16.66 -2.01
C TYR A 148 17.17 -17.89 -1.73
N ASP A 149 18.06 -18.28 -2.66
CA ASP A 149 19.02 -19.37 -2.42
C ASP A 149 20.01 -19.04 -1.28
N VAL A 150 20.32 -17.76 -1.10
CA VAL A 150 21.17 -17.28 0.00
C VAL A 150 20.37 -17.21 1.29
N ILE A 151 19.16 -16.65 1.26
CA ILE A 151 18.27 -16.54 2.42
C ILE A 151 17.92 -17.93 2.98
N ALA A 152 17.66 -18.92 2.13
CA ALA A 152 17.34 -20.29 2.52
C ALA A 152 18.45 -21.01 3.31
N GLN A 153 19.68 -20.47 3.32
CA GLN A 153 20.78 -20.98 4.15
C GLN A 153 20.67 -20.55 5.62
N TYR A 154 19.71 -19.69 5.95
CA TYR A 154 19.48 -19.12 7.28
C TYR A 154 18.06 -19.47 7.78
N PRO A 155 17.76 -20.76 8.04
CA PRO A 155 16.41 -21.21 8.40
C PRO A 155 15.88 -20.66 9.73
N ASP A 156 16.78 -20.30 10.67
CA ASP A 156 16.43 -19.67 11.96
C ASP A 156 16.35 -18.13 11.85
N CYS A 157 16.34 -17.58 10.64
CA CYS A 157 16.15 -16.14 10.43
C CYS A 157 14.67 -15.80 10.56
N ILE A 158 14.34 -14.91 11.49
CA ILE A 158 12.97 -14.43 11.71
C ILE A 158 12.61 -13.19 10.88
N VAL A 159 13.49 -12.82 9.93
CA VAL A 159 13.22 -11.74 8.99
C VAL A 159 12.59 -12.35 7.76
N ASP A 160 11.35 -11.95 7.50
CA ASP A 160 10.62 -12.31 6.30
C ASP A 160 11.01 -11.38 5.15
N TYR A 161 11.31 -11.99 4.01
CA TYR A 161 11.64 -11.29 2.78
C TYR A 161 10.61 -11.59 1.71
N CYS A 162 10.14 -10.55 1.03
CA CYS A 162 9.33 -10.70 -0.17
C CYS A 162 9.84 -9.75 -1.26
N LEU A 163 10.20 -10.31 -2.40
CA LEU A 163 10.70 -9.56 -3.55
C LEU A 163 9.54 -9.27 -4.51
N VAL A 164 9.47 -8.04 -4.97
CA VAL A 164 8.38 -7.52 -5.80
C VAL A 164 8.97 -6.77 -6.99
N ASN A 165 8.45 -7.00 -8.20
CA ASN A 165 8.78 -6.18 -9.38
C ASN A 165 8.34 -4.72 -9.15
N ALA A 166 9.27 -3.79 -9.31
CA ALA A 166 8.96 -2.37 -9.33
C ALA A 166 8.25 -2.01 -10.65
N ASP A 167 7.34 -1.04 -10.61
CA ASP A 167 6.80 -0.40 -11.80
C ASP A 167 7.69 0.79 -12.17
N PRO A 168 8.40 0.75 -13.31
CA PRO A 168 9.29 1.82 -13.73
C PRO A 168 8.59 3.19 -13.83
N GLY A 169 7.27 3.20 -14.03
CA GLY A 169 6.45 4.41 -14.18
C GLY A 169 5.98 5.04 -12.86
N CYS A 170 6.09 4.34 -11.73
CA CYS A 170 5.56 4.81 -10.45
C CYS A 170 6.64 4.78 -9.36
N ARG A 171 7.65 5.66 -9.39
CA ARG A 171 8.71 5.68 -8.37
C ARG A 171 8.35 6.60 -7.20
N SER A 172 7.46 6.14 -6.32
CA SER A 172 6.94 6.94 -5.20
C SER A 172 6.68 6.11 -3.94
N ARG A 173 6.38 6.77 -2.82
CA ARG A 173 5.87 6.13 -1.59
C ARG A 173 4.73 5.13 -1.88
N ASN A 174 3.89 5.41 -2.87
CA ASN A 174 2.76 4.55 -3.19
C ASN A 174 3.19 3.21 -3.78
N GLU A 175 4.29 3.17 -4.53
CA GLU A 175 4.86 1.92 -5.06
C GLU A 175 5.36 1.02 -3.94
N HIS A 176 6.06 1.62 -2.99
CA HIS A 176 6.47 0.94 -1.77
C HIS A 176 5.27 0.44 -0.96
N TRP A 177 4.21 1.24 -0.86
CA TRP A 177 2.96 0.83 -0.22
C TRP A 177 2.28 -0.35 -0.95
N MET A 178 2.30 -0.36 -2.29
CA MET A 178 1.77 -1.48 -3.07
C MET A 178 2.59 -2.76 -2.90
N ALA A 179 3.93 -2.63 -2.91
CA ALA A 179 4.82 -3.73 -2.58
C ALA A 179 4.53 -4.31 -1.20
N LEU A 180 4.27 -3.44 -0.21
CA LEU A 180 3.86 -3.86 1.13
C LEU A 180 2.56 -4.67 1.10
N VAL A 181 1.54 -4.23 0.36
CA VAL A 181 0.26 -4.94 0.23
C VAL A 181 0.44 -6.30 -0.45
N TRP A 182 1.24 -6.39 -1.51
CA TRP A 182 1.51 -7.65 -2.19
C TRP A 182 2.29 -8.62 -1.32
N ALA A 183 3.31 -8.13 -0.61
CA ALA A 183 4.06 -8.93 0.36
C ALA A 183 3.18 -9.44 1.49
N ALA A 184 2.33 -8.60 2.09
CA ALA A 184 1.38 -9.02 3.12
C ALA A 184 0.45 -10.13 2.60
N ARG A 185 -0.09 -10.01 1.38
CA ARG A 185 -0.92 -11.06 0.77
C ARG A 185 -0.18 -12.38 0.54
N LYS A 186 1.13 -12.33 0.32
CA LYS A 186 1.97 -13.51 0.11
C LYS A 186 2.41 -14.16 1.42
N LEU A 187 2.79 -13.34 2.40
CA LEU A 187 3.37 -13.79 3.67
C LEU A 187 2.30 -14.13 4.71
N PHE A 188 1.10 -13.53 4.63
CA PHE A 188 0.04 -13.72 5.63
C PHE A 188 -0.99 -14.78 5.23
N VAL A 189 -0.62 -15.63 4.28
CA VAL A 189 -1.40 -16.81 3.89
C VAL A 189 -0.56 -18.05 4.14
N ASP A 190 -1.20 -19.12 4.63
CA ASP A 190 -0.53 -20.40 4.81
C ASP A 190 -0.43 -21.19 3.49
N VAL A 191 0.09 -22.42 3.59
CA VAL A 191 0.26 -23.34 2.45
C VAL A 191 -1.05 -23.76 1.78
N ASP A 192 -2.17 -23.69 2.52
CA ASP A 192 -3.52 -23.99 2.04
C ASP A 192 -4.21 -22.74 1.47
N GLY A 193 -3.57 -21.57 1.60
CA GLY A 193 -4.07 -20.27 1.15
C GLY A 193 -5.00 -19.59 2.15
N GLU A 194 -5.09 -20.09 3.39
CA GLU A 194 -5.88 -19.49 4.44
C GLU A 194 -5.13 -18.30 5.06
N VAL A 195 -5.86 -17.22 5.34
CA VAL A 195 -5.28 -16.01 5.92
C VAL A 195 -4.92 -16.30 7.39
N VAL A 196 -3.63 -16.26 7.70
CA VAL A 196 -3.10 -16.45 9.06
C VAL A 196 -2.96 -15.14 9.84
N TRP A 197 -2.79 -14.02 9.15
CA TRP A 197 -2.70 -12.70 9.77
C TRP A 197 -3.60 -11.69 9.06
N HIS A 198 -4.50 -11.02 9.80
CA HIS A 198 -5.28 -9.94 9.22
C HIS A 198 -4.47 -8.64 9.13
N PHE A 199 -4.83 -7.80 8.16
CA PHE A 199 -4.18 -6.50 7.96
C PHE A 199 -5.11 -5.44 7.34
N ASP A 200 -4.84 -4.18 7.66
CA ASP A 200 -5.47 -2.98 7.12
C ASP A 200 -4.38 -2.02 6.64
N ALA A 201 -3.86 -2.25 5.44
CA ALA A 201 -2.75 -1.49 4.87
C ALA A 201 -3.02 0.02 4.76
N ALA A 202 -4.29 0.47 4.80
CA ALA A 202 -4.61 1.90 4.82
C ALA A 202 -4.21 2.60 6.14
N LYS A 203 -3.95 1.82 7.21
CA LYS A 203 -3.37 2.33 8.47
C LYS A 203 -1.84 2.39 8.43
N ALA A 204 -1.22 1.77 7.43
CA ALA A 204 0.23 1.88 7.27
C ALA A 204 0.58 3.34 6.95
N ASP A 205 1.57 3.85 7.66
CA ASP A 205 2.20 5.12 7.37
C ASP A 205 3.71 4.91 7.26
N ALA A 206 4.40 5.79 6.55
CA ALA A 206 5.81 5.62 6.29
C ALA A 206 6.60 6.89 6.48
N ARG A 207 7.84 6.73 6.94
CA ARG A 207 8.88 7.73 6.80
C ARG A 207 9.97 7.22 5.86
N ARG A 208 10.49 8.13 5.05
CA ARG A 208 11.68 7.84 4.24
C ARG A 208 12.91 7.79 5.14
N ILE A 209 13.78 6.82 4.93
CA ILE A 209 15.08 6.71 5.62
C ILE A 209 16.22 6.59 4.59
N SER A 210 17.47 6.78 5.02
CA SER A 210 18.64 6.58 4.16
C SER A 210 19.07 5.11 4.13
N ALA A 211 19.88 4.73 3.14
CA ALA A 211 20.53 3.42 3.13
C ALA A 211 21.49 3.26 4.33
N ASP A 212 22.17 4.33 4.75
CA ASP A 212 23.01 4.30 5.97
C ASP A 212 22.19 3.98 7.23
N GLU A 213 20.96 4.49 7.31
CA GLU A 213 20.04 4.18 8.41
C GLU A 213 19.50 2.75 8.33
N LEU A 214 19.21 2.25 7.12
CA LEU A 214 18.84 0.86 6.87
C LEU A 214 19.91 -0.13 7.37
N PHE A 215 21.18 0.17 7.10
CA PHE A 215 22.32 -0.71 7.44
C PHE A 215 23.04 -0.32 8.73
N ALA A 216 22.45 0.57 9.53
CA ALA A 216 23.02 1.04 10.78
C ALA A 216 23.43 -0.12 11.72
N PRO A 217 24.47 0.08 12.55
CA PRO A 217 24.85 -0.91 13.55
C PRO A 217 23.71 -1.15 14.55
N VAL A 218 23.75 -2.29 15.24
CA VAL A 218 22.77 -2.61 16.29
C VAL A 218 22.80 -1.53 17.37
N THR A 219 21.62 -1.05 17.75
CA THR A 219 21.42 -0.15 18.89
C THR A 219 20.60 -0.84 19.97
N GLU A 220 20.89 -0.58 21.25
CA GLU A 220 20.14 -1.17 22.36
C GLU A 220 18.68 -0.69 22.38
N ASP A 221 18.46 0.60 22.11
CA ASP A 221 17.19 1.30 22.38
C ASP A 221 16.13 1.17 21.27
N LYS A 222 16.49 0.75 20.06
CA LYS A 222 15.58 0.69 18.91
C LYS A 222 15.77 -0.60 18.13
N MET A 223 14.64 -1.20 17.71
CA MET A 223 14.66 -2.25 16.70
C MET A 223 15.14 -1.66 15.37
N ASN A 224 16.09 -2.34 14.72
CA ASN A 224 16.54 -2.05 13.36
C ASN A 224 16.82 -3.34 12.61
N TYR A 225 17.07 -3.23 11.30
CA TYR A 225 17.23 -4.40 10.44
C TYR A 225 18.38 -5.33 10.87
N ARG A 226 19.53 -4.75 11.24
CA ARG A 226 20.68 -5.54 11.70
C ARG A 226 20.37 -6.28 13.01
N LYS A 227 19.67 -5.66 13.96
CA LYS A 227 19.22 -6.28 15.21
C LYS A 227 18.22 -7.40 14.94
N ALA A 228 17.26 -7.17 14.03
CA ALA A 228 16.27 -8.17 13.66
C ALA A 228 16.92 -9.47 13.14
N PHE A 229 18.00 -9.33 12.38
CA PHE A 229 18.73 -10.46 11.81
C PHE A 229 19.69 -11.14 12.81
N LEU A 230 20.47 -10.36 13.58
CA LEU A 230 21.56 -10.88 14.43
C LEU A 230 21.16 -11.16 15.87
N GLN A 231 20.07 -10.57 16.35
CA GLN A 231 19.63 -10.66 17.74
C GLN A 231 18.12 -10.97 17.84
N PRO A 232 17.64 -12.05 17.19
CA PRO A 232 16.28 -12.54 17.42
C PRO A 232 16.05 -12.96 18.89
N PRO A 233 14.77 -13.14 19.32
CA PRO A 233 14.44 -13.61 20.67
C PRO A 233 15.08 -14.96 21.01
N TYR A 234 15.20 -15.84 20.01
CA TYR A 234 15.80 -17.17 20.14
C TYR A 234 17.21 -17.15 19.56
N PRO A 235 18.24 -17.65 20.27
CA PRO A 235 19.62 -17.59 19.77
C PRO A 235 19.78 -18.17 18.36
N ASN A 236 20.24 -17.35 17.42
CA ASN A 236 20.73 -17.80 16.13
C ASN A 236 22.27 -17.72 16.11
N GLY A 237 22.94 -18.61 15.39
CA GLY A 237 24.40 -18.64 15.32
C GLY A 237 24.99 -17.61 14.35
N TYR A 238 24.21 -16.62 13.93
CA TYR A 238 24.52 -15.79 12.77
C TYR A 238 25.46 -14.65 13.13
N THR A 239 26.29 -14.26 12.16
CA THR A 239 27.35 -13.28 12.32
C THR A 239 27.15 -12.08 11.41
N GLU A 240 27.91 -11.01 11.65
CA GLU A 240 27.96 -9.85 10.75
C GLU A 240 28.28 -10.25 9.30
N ALA A 241 29.12 -11.26 9.09
CA ALA A 241 29.44 -11.76 7.76
C ALA A 241 28.23 -12.42 7.07
N ASP A 242 27.33 -13.02 7.84
CA ASP A 242 26.08 -13.59 7.33
C ASP A 242 25.09 -12.50 6.93
N PHE A 243 24.96 -11.47 7.77
CA PHE A 243 24.17 -10.28 7.45
C PHE A 243 24.68 -9.62 6.17
N ASP A 244 25.99 -9.40 6.06
CA ASP A 244 26.61 -8.82 4.86
C ASP A 244 26.38 -9.70 3.63
N ARG A 245 26.41 -11.03 3.79
CA ARG A 245 26.19 -11.98 2.69
C ARG A 245 24.75 -11.96 2.17
N VAL A 246 23.75 -11.93 3.06
CA VAL A 246 22.34 -11.80 2.67
C VAL A 246 22.12 -10.48 1.94
N ASN A 247 22.69 -9.39 2.46
CA ASN A 247 22.53 -8.07 1.85
C ASN A 247 23.26 -7.91 0.52
N ALA A 248 24.42 -8.55 0.33
CA ALA A 248 25.08 -8.61 -0.97
C ALA A 248 24.26 -9.39 -2.01
N ALA A 249 23.44 -10.36 -1.56
CA ALA A 249 22.53 -11.08 -2.44
C ALA A 249 21.27 -10.26 -2.78
N LEU A 250 20.73 -9.53 -1.80
CA LEU A 250 19.57 -8.65 -1.98
C LEU A 250 19.89 -7.37 -2.78
N PHE A 251 21.09 -6.82 -2.63
CA PHE A 251 21.51 -5.55 -3.24
C PHE A 251 22.90 -5.68 -3.89
N PRO A 252 23.04 -6.50 -4.95
CA PRO A 252 24.34 -6.84 -5.53
C PRO A 252 25.05 -5.64 -6.18
N ASN A 253 24.31 -4.58 -6.51
CA ASN A 253 24.84 -3.35 -7.11
C ASN A 253 25.15 -2.26 -6.06
N GLY A 254 25.15 -2.60 -4.77
CA GLY A 254 25.44 -1.68 -3.67
C GLY A 254 24.24 -0.82 -3.26
N THR A 255 24.51 0.21 -2.45
CA THR A 255 23.46 0.96 -1.73
C THR A 255 23.14 2.34 -2.32
N ASP A 256 23.94 2.81 -3.27
CA ASP A 256 23.85 4.18 -3.82
C ASP A 256 22.51 4.51 -4.49
N TRP A 257 21.81 3.50 -4.99
CA TRP A 257 20.58 3.62 -5.76
C TRP A 257 19.34 3.10 -5.02
N LEU A 258 19.46 2.91 -3.71
CA LEU A 258 18.36 2.44 -2.88
C LEU A 258 17.44 3.58 -2.45
N GLU A 259 16.14 3.34 -2.51
CA GLU A 259 15.14 4.16 -1.85
C GLU A 259 14.45 3.35 -0.77
N VAL A 260 14.35 3.90 0.44
CA VAL A 260 13.93 3.14 1.62
C VAL A 260 12.81 3.85 2.35
N PHE A 261 11.76 3.10 2.67
CA PHE A 261 10.70 3.52 3.56
C PHE A 261 10.61 2.57 4.76
N GLU A 262 10.54 3.15 5.96
CA GLU A 262 10.17 2.47 7.20
C GLU A 262 8.69 2.72 7.45
N TRP A 263 7.94 1.63 7.62
CA TRP A 263 6.51 1.63 7.83
C TRP A 263 6.17 1.48 9.31
N THR A 264 5.10 2.12 9.74
CA THR A 264 4.44 1.77 11.00
C THR A 264 4.02 0.30 10.96
N THR A 265 3.82 -0.32 12.12
CA THR A 265 3.52 -1.76 12.22
C THR A 265 2.16 -2.05 12.85
N GLY A 266 1.41 -1.04 13.32
CA GLY A 266 0.07 -1.19 13.89
C GLY A 266 -1.06 -1.44 12.89
N TRP A 267 -0.74 -1.90 11.68
CA TRP A 267 -1.69 -2.16 10.60
C TRP A 267 -1.94 -3.65 10.36
N SER A 268 -1.21 -4.56 11.01
CA SER A 268 -1.40 -6.01 10.89
C SER A 268 -1.15 -6.74 12.20
N GLU A 269 -1.92 -7.81 12.41
CA GLU A 269 -1.79 -8.74 13.55
C GLU A 269 -0.44 -9.46 13.57
N TYR A 270 0.24 -9.59 12.41
CA TYR A 270 1.59 -10.16 12.31
C TYR A 270 2.59 -9.50 13.27
N PHE A 271 2.40 -8.21 13.57
CA PHE A 271 3.31 -7.44 14.42
C PHE A 271 2.96 -7.46 15.91
N ASP A 272 1.82 -8.03 16.30
CA ASP A 272 1.28 -7.88 17.66
C ASP A 272 2.22 -8.48 18.71
N GLU A 273 2.70 -9.71 18.51
CA GLU A 273 3.64 -10.38 19.44
C GLU A 273 4.98 -9.63 19.54
N GLY A 274 5.49 -9.14 18.40
CA GLY A 274 6.69 -8.32 18.35
C GLY A 274 6.56 -7.02 19.15
N HIS A 275 5.40 -6.34 19.13
CA HIS A 275 5.18 -5.10 19.89
C HIS A 275 5.26 -5.31 21.40
N GLU A 276 4.94 -6.50 21.89
CA GLU A 276 4.91 -6.77 23.32
C GLU A 276 6.29 -7.10 23.91
N TRP A 277 7.14 -7.84 23.19
CA TRP A 277 8.30 -8.49 23.84
C TRP A 277 9.68 -8.26 23.20
N TRP A 278 9.77 -7.95 21.89
CA TRP A 278 11.07 -7.92 21.19
C TRP A 278 11.29 -6.65 20.34
N GLY A 279 10.24 -6.20 19.68
CA GLY A 279 10.25 -5.13 18.69
C GLY A 279 9.70 -5.61 17.36
N THR A 280 9.37 -4.65 16.49
CA THR A 280 8.85 -4.91 15.14
C THR A 280 9.60 -4.07 14.13
N LEU A 281 9.66 -4.57 12.90
CA LEU A 281 10.29 -3.90 11.78
C LEU A 281 9.46 -4.14 10.52
N CYS A 282 9.22 -3.06 9.77
CA CYS A 282 8.61 -3.16 8.45
C CYS A 282 9.27 -2.15 7.52
N LEU A 283 9.95 -2.64 6.50
CA LEU A 283 10.70 -1.84 5.55
C LEU A 283 10.34 -2.25 4.12
N THR A 284 10.49 -1.29 3.22
CA THR A 284 10.47 -1.54 1.78
C THR A 284 11.66 -0.83 1.17
N VAL A 285 12.43 -1.54 0.36
CA VAL A 285 13.67 -1.07 -0.25
C VAL A 285 13.58 -1.23 -1.76
N LEU A 286 13.45 -0.12 -2.48
CA LEU A 286 13.49 -0.11 -3.94
C LEU A 286 14.95 -0.08 -4.39
N ASP A 287 15.38 -1.13 -5.07
CA ASP A 287 16.62 -1.16 -5.83
C ASP A 287 16.35 -0.69 -7.26
N LYS A 288 16.74 0.56 -7.54
CA LYS A 288 16.53 1.21 -8.86
C LYS A 288 17.41 0.62 -9.97
N THR A 289 18.40 -0.20 -9.64
CA THR A 289 19.29 -0.85 -10.61
C THR A 289 18.74 -2.19 -11.09
N LEU A 290 17.90 -2.82 -10.26
CA LEU A 290 17.25 -4.10 -10.56
C LEU A 290 15.75 -3.95 -10.85
N ASP A 291 15.20 -2.73 -10.70
CA ASP A 291 13.76 -2.43 -10.79
C ASP A 291 12.94 -3.42 -9.94
N ARG A 292 13.34 -3.54 -8.67
CA ARG A 292 12.75 -4.46 -7.70
C ARG A 292 12.64 -3.81 -6.32
N ILE A 293 11.54 -4.08 -5.63
CA ILE A 293 11.35 -3.75 -4.22
C ILE A 293 11.57 -5.00 -3.37
N VAL A 294 12.42 -4.88 -2.35
CA VAL A 294 12.56 -5.86 -1.27
C VAL A 294 11.70 -5.38 -0.11
N VAL A 295 10.68 -6.15 0.26
CA VAL A 295 9.93 -5.97 1.49
C VAL A 295 10.59 -6.80 2.58
N ILE A 296 10.88 -6.15 3.72
CA ILE A 296 11.56 -6.76 4.87
C ILE A 296 10.65 -6.57 6.08
N MET A 297 10.17 -7.67 6.65
CA MET A 297 9.36 -7.66 7.85
C MET A 297 10.04 -8.48 8.94
N ALA A 298 9.92 -8.04 10.19
CA ALA A 298 10.33 -8.84 11.32
C ALA A 298 9.36 -8.59 12.48
N SER A 299 8.89 -9.69 13.05
CA SER A 299 8.12 -9.77 14.28
C SER A 299 8.53 -11.06 14.98
N ALA A 300 8.49 -11.08 16.31
CA ALA A 300 8.68 -12.31 17.04
C ALA A 300 7.39 -13.11 16.91
N THR A 301 7.29 -13.96 15.89
CA THR A 301 6.17 -14.91 15.72
C THR A 301 6.58 -16.25 16.32
N ASP A 302 5.75 -16.84 17.17
CA ASP A 302 5.95 -18.18 17.74
C ASP A 302 5.98 -19.33 16.71
#